data_AF-A0A0F6NDL4-F1
#
_entry.id   AF-A0A0F6NDL4-F1
#
_cell.length_a   1.000
_cell.length_b   1.000
_cell.length_c   1.000
_cell.angle_alpha   90.00
_cell.angle_beta   90.00
_cell.angle_gamma   90.00
#
_symmetry.space_group_name_H-M   'P 1'
#
loop_
_entity.id
_entity.type
_entity.pdbx_description
1 polymer ?
#
loop_
_entity_poly.entity_id
_entity_poly.type
_entity_poly.pdbx_seq_one_letter_code
_entity_poly.pdbx_strand_id
1 'polypeptide(L)'
;TSKRDFYLGIYGALGIGQAIVKLSVEVAILIGCVYASKTLHEFLLRGVLRLPMSFFETTPVGRILARFAKDVETMDAVLPFRISDEVYFLCEVLGTLVVISVSTPIFVAVIVPIGFLYYFIQRFYVATSRQLKRLESVSRSPIYSHFGETITGVQAI
;
A
#
# COMPACT_ATOMS: atom_id res chain seq x y z
N THR A 1 22.10 -41.74 8.57
CA THR A 1 21.50 -40.86 9.59
C THR A 1 22.20 -39.51 9.64
N SER A 2 23.52 -39.43 9.81
CA SER A 2 24.31 -38.18 9.85
C SER A 2 24.04 -37.17 8.71
N LYS A 3 23.88 -37.60 7.45
CA LYS A 3 23.54 -36.68 6.33
C LYS A 3 22.18 -35.99 6.49
N ARG A 4 21.17 -36.69 7.05
CA ARG A 4 19.85 -36.12 7.29
C ARG A 4 19.91 -35.04 8.35
N ASP A 5 20.62 -35.31 9.44
CA ASP A 5 20.72 -34.40 10.57
C ASP A 5 21.53 -33.14 10.18
N PHE A 6 22.51 -33.27 9.26
CA PHE A 6 23.21 -32.14 8.64
C PHE A 6 22.29 -31.24 7.80
N TYR A 7 21.48 -31.80 6.88
CA TYR A 7 20.53 -31.01 6.11
C TYR A 7 19.47 -30.34 6.99
N LEU A 8 18.97 -31.06 8.01
CA LEU A 8 18.03 -30.52 8.98
C LEU A 8 18.60 -29.30 9.71
N GLY A 9 19.88 -29.35 10.11
CA GLY A 9 20.59 -28.22 10.71
C GLY A 9 20.67 -27.01 9.77
N ILE A 10 20.97 -27.22 8.49
CA ILE A 10 21.01 -26.15 7.48
C ILE A 10 19.63 -25.52 7.29
N TYR A 11 18.58 -26.33 7.13
CA TYR A 11 17.21 -25.80 6.99
C TYR A 11 16.77 -25.03 8.25
N GLY A 12 17.13 -25.52 9.44
CA GLY A 12 16.89 -24.80 10.70
C GLY A 12 17.60 -23.45 10.75
N ALA A 13 18.89 -23.39 10.39
CA ALA A 13 19.65 -22.16 10.35
C ALA A 13 19.10 -21.16 9.33
N LEU A 14 18.72 -21.62 8.13
CA LEU A 14 18.09 -20.80 7.11
C LEU A 14 16.73 -20.25 7.56
N GLY A 15 15.90 -21.08 8.22
CA GLY A 15 14.61 -20.65 8.74
C GLY A 15 14.74 -19.58 9.84
N ILE A 16 15.69 -19.75 10.76
CA ILE A 16 15.98 -18.75 11.79
C ILE A 16 16.51 -17.46 11.16
N GLY A 17 17.43 -17.57 10.19
CA GLY A 17 17.96 -16.42 9.45
C GLY A 17 16.85 -15.66 8.73
N GLN A 18 15.95 -16.37 8.04
CA GLN A 18 14.78 -15.78 7.37
C GLN A 18 13.87 -15.06 8.38
N ALA A 19 13.59 -15.65 9.54
CA ALA A 19 12.74 -15.04 10.56
C ALA A 19 13.35 -13.74 11.09
N ILE A 20 14.65 -13.71 11.36
CA ILE A 20 15.36 -12.51 11.83
C ILE A 20 15.32 -11.41 10.77
N VAL A 21 15.59 -11.74 9.50
CA VAL A 21 15.55 -10.76 8.41
C VAL A 21 14.14 -10.23 8.20
N LYS A 22 13.12 -11.09 8.22
CA LYS A 22 11.72 -10.65 8.07
C LYS A 22 11.32 -9.71 9.21
N LEU A 23 11.69 -10.05 10.44
CA LEU A 23 11.39 -9.23 11.61
C LEU A 23 12.11 -7.87 11.54
N SER A 24 13.38 -7.84 11.12
CA SER A 24 14.12 -6.59 11.02
C SER A 24 13.57 -5.67 9.94
N VAL A 25 13.15 -6.21 8.79
CA VAL A 25 12.50 -5.44 7.71
C VAL A 25 11.16 -4.87 8.18
N GLU A 26 10.32 -5.68 8.82
CA GLU A 26 9.02 -5.23 9.32
C GLU A 26 9.16 -4.11 10.36
N VAL A 27 10.09 -4.26 11.31
CA VAL A 27 10.38 -3.23 12.31
C VAL A 27 10.92 -1.96 11.66
N ALA A 28 11.80 -2.08 10.67
CA ALA A 28 12.34 -0.92 9.96
C ALA A 28 11.25 -0.13 9.20
N ILE A 29 10.34 -0.83 8.51
CA ILE A 29 9.20 -0.22 7.81
C ILE A 29 8.27 0.47 8.81
N LEU A 30 7.94 -0.18 9.93
CA LEU A 30 7.07 0.37 10.96
C LEU A 30 7.66 1.66 11.55
N ILE A 31 8.95 1.67 11.92
CA ILE A 31 9.63 2.86 12.43
C ILE A 31 9.66 3.98 11.38
N GLY A 32 9.93 3.63 10.11
CA GLY A 32 9.90 4.56 8.99
C GLY A 32 8.55 5.23 8.81
N CYS A 33 7.46 4.45 8.86
CA CYS A 33 6.09 4.97 8.76
C CYS A 33 5.72 5.88 9.94
N VAL A 34 6.09 5.53 11.17
CA VAL A 34 5.84 6.38 12.35
C VAL A 34 6.58 7.72 12.22
N TYR A 35 7.82 7.71 11.76
CA TYR A 35 8.57 8.94 11.53
C TYR A 35 7.95 9.79 10.40
N ALA A 36 7.53 9.14 9.31
CA ALA A 36 6.83 9.80 8.22
C ALA A 36 5.51 10.44 8.69
N SER A 37 4.72 9.74 9.51
CA SER A 37 3.44 10.22 10.06
C SER A 37 3.62 11.47 10.91
N LYS A 38 4.60 11.45 11.83
CA LYS A 38 4.95 12.65 12.61
C LYS A 38 5.37 13.82 11.73
N THR A 39 6.22 13.56 10.73
CA THR A 39 6.71 14.60 9.82
C THR A 39 5.58 15.22 9.00
N LEU A 40 4.66 14.39 8.48
CA LEU A 40 3.49 14.85 7.72
C LEU A 40 2.48 15.59 8.61
N HIS A 41 2.25 15.10 9.83
CA HIS A 41 1.42 15.78 10.81
C HIS A 41 1.95 17.18 11.12
N GLU A 42 3.25 17.32 11.41
CA GLU A 42 3.88 18.63 11.65
C GLU A 42 3.81 19.53 10.42
N PHE A 43 4.06 18.98 9.23
CA PHE A 43 4.00 19.72 7.98
C PHE A 43 2.61 20.29 7.72
N LEU A 44 1.57 19.45 7.85
CA LEU A 44 0.19 19.85 7.68
C LEU A 44 -0.24 20.85 8.74
N LEU A 45 0.12 20.65 10.01
CA LEU A 45 -0.20 21.57 11.11
C LEU A 45 0.42 22.95 10.88
N ARG A 46 1.71 23.01 10.54
CA ARG A 46 2.40 24.28 10.21
C ARG A 46 1.77 24.96 8.99
N GLY A 47 1.33 24.19 7.99
CA GLY A 47 0.64 24.70 6.83
C GLY A 47 -0.69 25.35 7.20
N VAL A 48 -1.54 24.64 7.95
CA VAL A 48 -2.86 25.13 8.36
C VAL A 48 -2.77 26.40 9.21
N LEU A 49 -1.82 26.48 10.14
CA LEU A 49 -1.64 27.65 11.00
C LEU A 49 -1.22 28.93 10.25
N ARG A 50 -0.71 28.81 9.01
CA ARG A 50 -0.28 29.94 8.18
C ARG A 50 -1.34 30.37 7.15
N LEU A 51 -2.49 29.69 7.10
CA LEU A 51 -3.54 30.02 6.14
C LEU A 51 -4.32 31.29 6.56
N PRO A 52 -4.77 32.11 5.59
CA PRO A 52 -5.57 33.30 5.90
C PRO A 52 -6.94 32.91 6.47
N MET A 53 -7.54 33.78 7.29
CA MET A 53 -8.86 33.55 7.89
C MET A 53 -9.96 33.28 6.85
N SER A 54 -9.86 33.86 5.65
CA SER A 54 -10.80 33.61 4.54
C SER A 54 -10.88 32.14 4.12
N PHE A 55 -9.81 31.35 4.30
CA PHE A 55 -9.83 29.91 4.06
C PHE A 55 -10.69 29.16 5.07
N PHE A 56 -10.65 29.59 6.35
CA PHE A 56 -11.44 28.99 7.42
C PHE A 56 -12.92 29.39 7.38
N GLU A 57 -13.24 30.52 6.76
CA GLU A 57 -14.63 30.93 6.52
C GLU A 57 -15.28 30.14 5.37
N THR A 58 -14.51 29.84 4.32
CA THR A 58 -14.99 29.06 3.16
C THR A 58 -14.99 27.55 3.40
N THR A 59 -14.12 27.05 4.27
CA THR A 59 -13.92 25.61 4.50
C THR A 59 -14.21 25.26 5.95
N PRO A 60 -15.24 24.45 6.26
CA PRO A 60 -15.55 24.11 7.64
C PRO A 60 -14.41 23.33 8.28
N VAL A 61 -14.06 23.67 9.52
CA VAL A 61 -12.96 23.06 10.29
C VAL A 61 -13.10 21.53 10.36
N GLY A 62 -14.32 21.01 10.43
CA GLY A 62 -14.60 19.57 10.40
C GLY A 62 -14.09 18.87 9.13
N ARG A 63 -14.13 19.52 7.95
CA ARG A 63 -13.60 18.96 6.69
C ARG A 63 -12.07 18.90 6.70
N ILE A 64 -11.43 19.92 7.28
CA ILE A 64 -9.97 19.97 7.45
C ILE A 64 -9.53 18.83 8.37
N LEU A 65 -10.21 18.67 9.51
CA LEU A 65 -9.91 17.61 10.47
C LEU A 65 -10.15 16.21 9.88
N ALA A 66 -11.25 16.01 9.16
CA ALA A 66 -11.56 14.73 8.52
C ALA A 66 -10.49 14.33 7.47
N ARG A 67 -9.99 15.29 6.71
CA ARG A 67 -8.91 15.04 5.74
C ARG A 67 -7.59 14.73 6.45
N PHE A 68 -7.25 15.52 7.46
CA PHE A 68 -6.04 15.34 8.25
C PHE A 68 -6.01 13.99 8.96
N ALA A 69 -7.11 13.59 9.60
CA ALA A 69 -7.24 12.29 10.26
C ALA A 69 -7.11 11.13 9.27
N LYS A 70 -7.78 11.23 8.11
CA LYS A 70 -7.71 10.20 7.07
C LYS A 70 -6.32 10.04 6.46
N ASP A 71 -5.60 11.14 6.23
CA ASP A 71 -4.25 11.11 5.66
C ASP A 71 -3.25 10.50 6.65
N VAL A 72 -3.35 10.84 7.94
CA VAL A 72 -2.55 10.23 9.02
C VAL A 72 -2.87 8.74 9.19
N GLU A 73 -4.15 8.38 9.25
CA GLU A 73 -4.59 6.98 9.33
C GLU A 73 -4.08 6.15 8.15
N THR A 74 -4.14 6.68 6.94
CA THR A 74 -3.62 5.99 5.75
C THR A 74 -2.12 5.74 5.87
N MET A 75 -1.38 6.67 6.46
CA MET A 75 0.07 6.55 6.61
C MET A 75 0.49 5.60 7.73
N ASP A 76 -0.26 5.57 8.83
CA ASP A 76 0.06 4.73 9.98
C ASP A 76 -0.48 3.31 9.86
N ALA A 77 -1.66 3.13 9.24
CA ALA A 77 -2.37 1.86 9.24
C ALA A 77 -2.43 1.17 7.88
N VAL A 78 -2.25 1.88 6.76
CA VAL A 78 -2.36 1.27 5.43
C VAL A 78 -1.00 1.16 4.76
N LEU A 79 -0.20 2.23 4.74
CA LEU A 79 1.10 2.23 4.06
C LEU A 79 2.10 1.17 4.55
N PRO A 80 2.28 0.89 5.85
CA PRO A 80 3.28 -0.07 6.30
C PRO A 80 2.98 -1.46 5.73
N PHE A 81 1.74 -1.93 5.86
CA PHE A 81 1.31 -3.23 5.34
C PHE A 81 1.48 -3.32 3.82
N ARG A 82 1.11 -2.26 3.08
CA ARG A 82 1.22 -2.28 1.61
C ARG A 82 2.67 -2.30 1.13
N ILE A 83 3.56 -1.59 1.83
CA ILE A 83 4.99 -1.60 1.51
C ILE A 83 5.62 -2.96 1.88
N SER A 84 5.29 -3.50 3.05
CA SER A 84 5.76 -4.82 3.48
C SER A 84 5.34 -5.93 2.50
N ASP A 85 4.06 -5.93 2.09
CA ASP A 85 3.55 -6.88 1.11
C ASP A 85 4.27 -6.74 -0.24
N GLU A 86 4.43 -5.52 -0.75
CA GLU A 86 5.09 -5.27 -2.04
C GLU A 86 6.56 -5.73 -2.02
N VAL A 87 7.29 -5.43 -0.93
CA VAL A 87 8.68 -5.89 -0.76
C VAL A 87 8.75 -7.41 -0.70
N TYR A 88 7.84 -8.05 0.03
CA TYR A 88 7.78 -9.51 0.11
C TYR A 88 7.52 -10.13 -1.26
N PHE A 89 6.49 -9.69 -1.98
CA PHE A 89 6.16 -10.23 -3.30
C PHE A 89 7.26 -9.98 -4.33
N LEU A 90 7.90 -8.81 -4.31
CA LEU A 90 9.05 -8.53 -5.19
C LEU A 90 10.21 -9.51 -4.93
N CYS A 91 10.55 -9.73 -3.67
CA CYS A 91 11.61 -10.66 -3.30
C CYS A 91 11.26 -12.12 -3.65
N GLU A 92 10.00 -12.52 -3.44
CA GLU A 92 9.51 -13.86 -3.76
C GLU A 92 9.53 -14.12 -5.27
N VAL A 93 9.04 -13.18 -6.08
CA VAL A 93 9.06 -13.28 -7.54
C VAL A 93 10.49 -13.32 -8.05
N LEU A 94 11.38 -12.45 -7.56
CA LEU A 94 12.79 -12.48 -7.96
C LEU A 94 13.48 -13.79 -7.55
N GLY A 95 13.24 -14.24 -6.31
CA GLY A 95 13.81 -15.49 -5.80
C GLY A 95 13.37 -16.71 -6.60
N THR A 96 12.07 -16.83 -6.89
CA THR A 96 11.51 -17.92 -7.70
C THR A 96 12.05 -17.89 -9.13
N LEU A 97 12.12 -16.70 -9.76
CA LEU A 97 12.71 -16.55 -11.08
C LEU A 97 14.17 -16.97 -11.14
N VAL A 98 14.98 -16.59 -10.15
CA VAL A 98 16.39 -16.98 -10.06
C VAL A 98 16.53 -18.49 -9.89
N VAL A 99 15.78 -19.10 -8.97
CA VAL A 99 15.83 -20.56 -8.72
C VAL A 99 15.45 -21.35 -9.98
N ILE A 100 14.37 -20.97 -10.66
CA ILE A 100 13.94 -21.64 -11.90
C ILE A 100 14.99 -21.45 -13.01
N SER A 101 15.53 -20.23 -13.16
CA SER A 101 16.52 -19.93 -14.20
C SER A 101 17.81 -20.71 -14.02
N VAL A 102 18.28 -20.91 -12.78
CA VAL A 102 19.45 -21.74 -12.47
C VAL A 102 19.15 -23.22 -12.72
N SER A 103 17.96 -23.70 -12.35
CA SER A 103 17.57 -25.10 -12.56
C SER A 103 17.35 -25.44 -14.04
N THR A 104 16.91 -24.48 -14.86
CA THR A 104 16.58 -24.71 -16.27
C THR A 104 16.87 -23.43 -17.08
N PRO A 105 18.09 -23.27 -17.59
CA PRO A 105 18.51 -22.03 -18.28
C PRO A 105 17.67 -21.69 -19.52
N ILE A 106 17.10 -22.69 -20.20
CA ILE A 106 16.23 -22.47 -21.37
C ILE A 106 14.96 -21.68 -21.02
N PHE A 107 14.52 -21.72 -19.74
CA PHE A 107 13.35 -20.98 -19.25
C PHE A 107 13.50 -19.47 -19.41
N VAL A 108 14.74 -18.95 -19.36
CA VAL A 108 15.02 -17.53 -19.52
C VAL A 108 14.56 -17.02 -20.89
N ALA A 109 14.67 -17.82 -21.94
CA ALA A 109 14.20 -17.44 -23.27
C ALA A 109 12.67 -17.28 -23.33
N VAL A 110 11.93 -17.99 -22.47
CA VAL A 110 10.45 -17.96 -22.41
C VAL A 110 9.96 -16.85 -21.48
N ILE A 111 10.65 -16.58 -20.36
CA ILE A 111 10.21 -15.55 -19.42
C ILE A 111 10.37 -14.14 -19.97
N VAL A 112 11.36 -13.88 -20.84
CA VAL A 112 11.58 -12.57 -21.44
C VAL A 112 10.36 -12.08 -22.26
N PRO A 113 9.81 -12.84 -23.23
CA PRO A 113 8.62 -12.40 -23.96
C PRO A 113 7.37 -12.32 -23.06
N ILE A 114 7.23 -13.22 -22.07
CA ILE A 114 6.12 -13.16 -21.10
C ILE A 114 6.22 -11.90 -20.24
N GLY A 115 7.41 -11.57 -19.75
CA GLY A 115 7.66 -10.37 -18.95
C GLY A 115 7.41 -9.09 -19.74
N PHE A 116 7.79 -9.07 -21.03
CA PHE A 116 7.44 -7.97 -21.93
C PHE A 116 5.92 -7.83 -22.05
N LEU A 117 5.19 -8.91 -22.37
CA LEU A 117 3.72 -8.88 -22.46
C LEU A 117 3.08 -8.44 -21.13
N TYR A 118 3.55 -8.98 -20.01
CA TYR A 118 3.10 -8.63 -18.68
C TYR A 118 3.28 -7.13 -18.40
N TYR A 119 4.42 -6.54 -18.80
CA TYR A 119 4.65 -5.10 -18.67
C TYR A 119 3.63 -4.26 -19.44
N PHE A 120 3.27 -4.64 -20.66
CA PHE A 120 2.20 -3.94 -21.40
C PHE A 120 0.86 -4.08 -20.69
N ILE A 121 0.47 -5.30 -20.33
CA ILE A 121 -0.80 -5.56 -19.62
C ILE A 121 -0.85 -4.77 -18.31
N GLN A 122 0.22 -4.80 -17.51
CA GLN A 122 0.33 -4.07 -16.26
C GLN A 122 0.17 -2.56 -16.48
N ARG A 123 0.81 -2.00 -17.52
CA ARG A 123 0.68 -0.57 -17.85
C ARG A 123 -0.76 -0.18 -18.17
N PHE A 124 -1.46 -0.98 -18.99
CA PHE A 124 -2.87 -0.75 -19.30
C PHE A 124 -3.77 -0.95 -18.08
N TYR A 125 -3.59 -2.05 -17.36
CA TYR A 125 -4.36 -2.39 -16.16
C TYR A 125 -4.25 -1.32 -15.09
N VAL A 126 -3.04 -0.81 -14.82
CA VAL A 126 -2.82 0.25 -13.82
C VAL A 126 -3.51 1.55 -14.23
N ALA A 127 -3.48 1.92 -15.52
CA ALA A 127 -4.18 3.10 -16.02
C ALA A 127 -5.70 2.96 -15.86
N THR A 128 -6.27 1.83 -16.29
CA THR A 128 -7.71 1.54 -16.20
C THR A 128 -8.16 1.43 -14.75
N SER A 129 -7.40 0.75 -13.89
CA SER A 129 -7.73 0.57 -12.46
C SER A 129 -7.80 1.92 -11.72
N ARG A 130 -6.87 2.85 -12.01
CA ARG A 130 -6.92 4.20 -11.44
C ARG A 130 -8.17 4.96 -11.88
N GLN A 131 -8.55 4.85 -13.16
CA GLN A 131 -9.77 5.48 -13.68
C GLN A 131 -11.03 4.90 -13.04
N LEU A 132 -11.07 3.57 -12.89
CA LEU A 132 -12.19 2.88 -12.25
C LEU A 132 -12.34 3.28 -10.77
N LYS A 133 -11.24 3.31 -10.00
CA LYS A 133 -11.26 3.80 -8.60
C LYS A 133 -11.75 5.25 -8.49
N ARG A 134 -11.37 6.11 -9.45
CA ARG A 134 -11.89 7.49 -9.51
C ARG A 134 -13.39 7.50 -9.80
N LEU A 135 -13.85 6.69 -10.75
CA LEU A 135 -15.27 6.61 -11.11
C LEU A 135 -16.10 6.11 -9.93
N GLU A 136 -15.64 5.07 -9.23
CA GLU A 136 -16.26 4.54 -8.02
C GLU A 136 -16.34 5.61 -6.91
N SER A 137 -15.27 6.39 -6.71
CA SER A 137 -15.29 7.49 -5.74
C SER A 137 -16.29 8.58 -6.11
N VAL A 138 -16.48 8.87 -7.41
CA VAL A 138 -17.40 9.92 -7.89
C VAL A 138 -18.85 9.43 -7.89
N SER A 139 -19.12 8.17 -8.25
CA SER A 139 -20.47 7.61 -8.29
C SER A 139 -21.07 7.37 -6.91
N ARG A 140 -20.24 7.19 -5.88
CA ARG A 140 -20.68 6.95 -4.50
C ARG A 140 -21.19 8.21 -3.78
N SER A 141 -20.69 9.40 -4.15
CA SER A 141 -21.11 10.69 -3.58
C SER A 141 -22.60 11.05 -3.81
N PRO A 142 -23.14 11.01 -5.04
CA PRO A 142 -24.54 11.37 -5.30
C PRO A 142 -25.52 10.40 -4.65
N ILE A 143 -25.17 9.11 -4.52
CA ILE A 143 -26.02 8.12 -3.83
C ILE A 143 -26.23 8.52 -2.36
N TYR A 144 -25.17 8.89 -1.65
CA TYR A 144 -25.29 9.38 -0.28
C TYR A 144 -26.06 10.71 -0.18
N SER A 145 -25.91 11.61 -1.16
CA SER A 145 -26.68 12.86 -1.25
C SER A 145 -28.17 12.61 -1.42
N HIS A 146 -28.55 11.73 -2.37
CA HIS A 146 -29.94 11.37 -2.64
C HIS A 146 -30.60 10.67 -1.45
N PHE A 147 -29.86 9.81 -0.75
CA PHE A 147 -30.34 9.14 0.47
C PHE A 147 -30.58 10.16 1.60
N GLY A 148 -29.69 11.13 1.75
CA GLY A 148 -29.85 12.23 2.70
C GLY A 148 -31.09 13.09 2.41
N GLU A 149 -31.25 13.52 1.15
CA GLU A 149 -32.41 14.32 0.71
C GLU A 149 -33.75 13.60 0.89
N THR A 150 -33.78 12.27 0.70
CA THR A 150 -35.01 11.48 0.93
C THR A 150 -35.37 11.43 2.41
N ILE A 151 -34.38 11.28 3.30
CA ILE A 151 -34.61 11.24 4.75
C ILE A 151 -35.10 12.60 5.27
N THR A 152 -34.51 13.71 4.83
CA THR A 152 -35.00 15.05 5.18
C THR A 152 -36.35 15.36 4.55
N GLY A 153 -36.60 14.90 3.33
CA GLY A 153 -37.90 15.04 2.66
C GLY A 153 -39.03 14.30 3.38
N VAL A 154 -38.77 13.10 3.91
CA VAL A 154 -39.75 12.34 4.71
C VAL A 154 -40.07 13.00 6.04
N GLN A 155 -39.14 13.75 6.65
CA GLN A 155 -39.43 14.52 7.87
C GLN A 155 -40.25 15.79 7.61
N ALA A 156 -40.27 16.29 6.36
CA ALA A 156 -41.00 17.50 5.98
C ALA A 156 -42.45 17.22 5.55
N ILE A 157 -42.81 15.95 5.33
CA ILE A 157 -44.17 15.46 5.04
C ILE A 157 -44.79 14.99 6.36
#